data_AF-A0A3B9QBW9-F1
#
_entry.id   AF-A0A3B9QBW9-F1
#
_cell.length_a   1.000
_cell.length_b   1.000
_cell.length_c   1.000
_cell.angle_alpha   90.00
_cell.angle_beta   90.00
_cell.angle_gamma   90.00
#
_symmetry.space_group_name_H-M   'P 1'
#
loop_
_entity.id
_entity.type
_entity.pdbx_description
1 polymer ?
#
loop_
_entity_poly.entity_id
_entity_poly.type
_entity_poly.pdbx_seq_one_letter_code
_entity_poly.pdbx_strand_id
1 'polypeptide(L)' 'RLVAQTEAILLDPVYTGKAMSGMLDLLRKGQLDDAEAVLFFHTGGYPAVFAFAEYFQDNT' A
#
# COMPACT_ATOMS: atom_id res chain seq x y z
N ARG A 1 -1.95 6.12 -1.87
CA ARG A 1 -2.92 6.57 -2.89
C ARG A 1 -3.05 5.56 -4.03
N LEU A 2 -1.98 5.26 -4.79
CA LEU A 2 -1.98 4.32 -5.93
C LEU A 2 -2.93 3.11 -5.80
N VAL A 3 -2.70 2.22 -4.83
CA VAL A 3 -3.47 0.97 -4.67
C VAL A 3 -4.96 1.21 -4.39
N ALA A 4 -5.29 2.25 -3.63
CA ALA A 4 -6.69 2.61 -3.39
C ALA A 4 -7.37 3.13 -4.67
N GLN A 5 -6.61 3.78 -5.55
CA GLN A 5 -7.12 4.35 -6.80
C GLN A 5 -7.21 3.32 -7.93
N THR A 6 -6.33 2.32 -7.96
CA THR A 6 -6.30 1.31 -9.04
C THR A 6 -7.08 0.04 -8.67
N GLU A 7 -7.02 -0.40 -7.42
CA GLU A 7 -7.58 -1.69 -6.97
C GLU A 7 -8.73 -1.55 -5.96
N ALA A 8 -9.09 -0.33 -5.55
CA ALA A 8 -10.04 -0.08 -4.47
C ALA A 8 -9.68 -0.75 -3.12
N ILE A 9 -8.40 -1.05 -2.91
CA ILE A 9 -7.89 -1.62 -1.65
C ILE A 9 -7.32 -0.52 -0.76
N LEU A 10 -7.88 -0.38 0.44
CA LEU A 10 -7.42 0.58 1.44
C LEU A 10 -6.33 -0.01 2.30
N LEU A 11 -5.24 0.75 2.47
CA LEU A 11 -4.08 0.36 3.26
C LEU A 11 -3.89 1.36 4.39
N ASP A 12 -3.65 0.86 5.60
CA ASP A 12 -3.43 1.73 6.75
C ASP A 12 -2.07 2.44 6.66
N PRO A 13 -1.94 3.64 7.23
CA PRO A 13 -0.69 4.40 7.17
C PRO A 13 0.39 3.89 8.14
N VAL A 14 0.07 2.96 9.05
CA VAL A 14 0.99 2.50 10.09
C VAL A 14 1.82 1.31 9.64
N TYR A 15 1.19 0.29 9.03
CA TYR A 15 1.82 -0.98 8.68
C TYR A 15 1.65 -1.35 7.20
N THR A 16 0.43 -1.69 6.78
CA THR A 16 0.20 -2.36 5.50
C THR A 16 0.46 -1.43 4.32
N GLY A 17 0.24 -0.12 4.49
CA GLY A 17 0.64 0.89 3.52
C GLY A 17 2.16 0.97 3.33
N LYS A 18 2.95 0.81 4.40
CA LYS A 18 4.42 0.79 4.33
C LYS A 18 4.92 -0.48 3.67
N ALA A 19 4.36 -1.63 4.03
CA ALA A 19 4.71 -2.92 3.42
C ALA A 19 4.45 -2.90 1.90
N MET A 20 3.28 -2.42 1.48
CA MET A 20 2.96 -2.27 0.06
C MET A 20 3.92 -1.29 -0.64
N SER A 21 4.21 -0.14 -0.02
CA SER A 21 5.14 0.84 -0.58
C SER A 21 6.55 0.24 -0.78
N GLY A 22 7.02 -0.58 0.16
CA GLY A 22 8.27 -1.31 0.05
C GLY A 22 8.26 -2.32 -1.09
N MET A 23 7.20 -3.13 -1.20
CA MET A 23 7.07 -4.09 -2.31
C MET A 23 7.07 -3.40 -3.68
N LEU A 24 6.34 -2.29 -3.83
CA LEU A 24 6.33 -1.51 -5.06
C LEU A 24 7.71 -0.93 -5.40
N ASP A 25 8.48 -0.52 -4.39
CA ASP A 25 9.86 -0.05 -4.58
C ASP A 25 10.79 -1.19 -5.05
N LEU A 26 10.67 -2.39 -4.46
CA LEU A 26 11.43 -3.57 -4.90
C LEU A 26 11.12 -3.94 -6.36
N LEU A 27 9.84 -3.93 -6.76
CA LEU A 27 9.41 -4.16 -8.13
C LEU A 27 9.97 -3.11 -9.09
N ARG A 28 9.91 -1.81 -8.74
CA ARG A 28 10.46 -0.72 -9.58
C ARG A 28 11.97 -0.82 -9.76
N LYS A 29 12.67 -1.41 -8.80
CA LYS A 29 14.12 -1.64 -8.84
C LYS A 29 14.51 -2.95 -9.55
N GLY A 30 13.54 -3.72 -10.06
CA GLY A 30 13.76 -5.01 -10.70
C GLY A 30 14.24 -6.12 -9.75
N GLN A 31 14.12 -5.93 -8.43
CA GLN A 31 14.64 -6.90 -7.46
C GLN A 31 13.79 -8.18 -7.35
N LEU A 32 12.63 -8.19 -7.99
CA LEU A 32 11.69 -9.31 -8.00
C LEU A 32 11.38 -9.78 -9.44
N ASP A 33 12.18 -9.39 -10.44
CA ASP A 33 11.90 -9.71 -11.85
C ASP A 33 12.06 -11.20 -12.17
N ASP A 34 12.88 -11.92 -11.40
CA ASP A 34 13.05 -13.38 -11.51
C ASP A 34 11.89 -14.15 -10.86
N ALA A 35 10.97 -13.47 -10.15
CA ALA A 35 9.82 -14.11 -9.54
C ALA A 35 8.70 -14.29 -10.58
N GLU A 36 8.22 -15.53 -10.75
CA GLU A 36 7.07 -15.82 -11.61
C GLU A 36 5.78 -15.10 -11.14
N ALA A 37 5.61 -14.98 -9.82
CA ALA A 37 4.51 -14.25 -9.20
C ALA A 37 4.92 -13.73 -7.82
N VAL A 38 4.38 -12.57 -7.44
CA VAL A 38 4.58 -11.97 -6.11
C VAL A 38 3.26 -11.92 -5.37
N LEU A 39 3.18 -12.64 -4.24
CA LEU A 39 2.01 -12.62 -3.36
C LEU A 39 2.19 -11.57 -2.27
N PHE A 40 1.32 -10.57 -2.24
CA PHE A 40 1.24 -9.61 -1.15
C PHE A 40 0.26 -10.08 -0.07
N PHE A 41 0.72 -10.21 1.18
CA PHE A 41 -0.14 -10.59 2.30
C PHE A 41 -0.74 -9.32 2.96
N HIS A 42 -1.99 -9.01 2.64
CA HIS A 42 -2.70 -7.88 3.23
C HIS A 42 -3.19 -8.24 4.65
N THR A 43 -2.42 -7.85 5.67
CA THR A 43 -2.68 -8.19 7.09
C THR A 43 -3.77 -7.34 7.76
N GLY A 44 -4.39 -6.42 7.04
CA GLY A 44 -5.46 -5.55 7.53
C GLY A 44 -4.96 -4.18 7.99
N GLY A 45 -5.45 -3.71 9.15
CA GLY A 45 -5.15 -2.37 9.69
C GLY A 45 -6.17 -1.29 9.32
N TYR A 46 -7.18 -1.64 8.52
CA TYR A 46 -8.21 -0.72 8.00
C TYR A 46 -8.80 0.26 9.04
N PRO A 47 -9.15 -0.15 10.29
CA PRO A 47 -9.71 0.79 11.27
C PRO A 47 -8.80 1.99 11.57
N ALA A 48 -7.48 1.85 11.45
CA ALA A 48 -6.55 2.95 11.67
C ALA A 48 -6.69 4.07 10.63
N VAL A 49 -7.19 3.77 9.42
CA VAL A 49 -7.41 4.79 8.37
C VAL A 49 -8.28 5.94 8.88
N PHE A 50 -9.28 5.66 9.70
CA PHE A 50 -10.17 6.69 10.26
C PHE A 50 -9.48 7.59 11.29
N ALA A 51 -8.57 7.03 12.09
CA ALA A 51 -7.78 7.82 13.05
C ALA A 51 -6.81 8.78 12.35
N PHE A 52 -6.43 8.47 11.11
CA PHE A 52 -5.52 9.26 10.27
C PHE A 52 -6.24 9.90 9.07
N ALA A 53 -7.55 10.12 9.14
CA ALA A 53 -8.34 10.60 8.00
C ALA A 53 -7.81 11.93 7.43
N GLU A 54 -7.27 12.79 8.29
CA GLU A 54 -6.64 14.07 7.92
C GLU A 54 -5.45 13.92 6.96
N TYR A 55 -4.73 12.80 6.96
CA TYR A 55 -3.61 12.56 6.03
C TYR A 55 -4.06 12.33 4.59
N PHE A 56 -5.34 12.08 4.39
CA PHE A 56 -5.93 11.76 3.10
C PHE A 56 -6.85 12.87 2.58
N GLN A 57 -6.94 14.00 3.28
CA GLN A 57 -7.64 15.18 2.77
C GLN A 57 -6.78 15.84 1.69
N ASP A 58 -7.36 16.02 0.51
CA ASP A 58 -6.73 16.76 -0.58
C ASP A 58 -6.79 18.26 -0.27
N ASN A 59 -5.64 18.92 -0.23
CA ASN A 59 -5.52 20.39 -0.15
C ASN A 59 -5.59 21.07 -1.53
N THR A 60 -6.30 20.48 -2.50
CA THR A 60 -6.61 21.13 -3.78
C THR A 60 -7.68 22.19 -3.62
#